data_AF-A0A351QVM5-F1
#
_entry.id   AF-A0A351QVM5-F1
#
_cell.length_a   1.000
_cell.length_b   1.000
_cell.length_c   1.000
_cell.angle_alpha   90.00
_cell.angle_beta   90.00
_cell.angle_gamma   90.00
#
_symmetry.space_group_name_H-M   'P 1'
#
loop_
_entity.id
_entity.type
_entity.pdbx_description
1 polymer ?
#
loop_
_entity_poly.entity_id
_entity_poly.type
_entity_poly.pdbx_seq_one_letter_code
_entity_poly.pdbx_strand_id
1 'polypeptide(L)' 'MVITWFGHSCFLLENSHGEKILMDPYNKCLGGTPYKGSVDIVTISHDHFDHNYTDLINPGAIIINTPCSYE' A
#
# COMPACT_ATOMS: atom_id res chain seq x y z
N MET A 1 -12.76 -11.79 -1.09
CA MET A 1 -11.39 -11.24 -1.15
C MET A 1 -11.13 -10.80 -2.57
N VAL A 2 -10.75 -9.54 -2.75
CA VAL A 2 -10.39 -8.94 -4.04
C VAL A 2 -8.93 -8.50 -3.95
N ILE A 3 -8.16 -8.77 -5.00
CA ILE A 3 -6.78 -8.30 -5.14
C ILE A 3 -6.74 -7.45 -6.41
N THR A 4 -6.34 -6.19 -6.26
CA THR A 4 -6.18 -5.25 -7.38
C THR A 4 -4.71 -4.91 -7.54
N TRP A 5 -4.18 -5.05 -8.75
CA TRP A 5 -2.80 -4.66 -9.08
C TRP A 5 -2.78 -3.25 -9.68
N PHE A 6 -1.99 -2.36 -9.10
CA PHE A 6 -1.83 -0.97 -9.53
C PHE A 6 -0.56 -0.73 -10.36
N GLY A 7 0.26 -1.76 -10.58
CA GLY A 7 1.57 -1.65 -11.24
C GLY A 7 2.73 -1.73 -10.25
N HIS A 8 3.94 -2.00 -10.76
CA HIS A 8 5.12 -2.29 -9.93
C HIS A 8 4.81 -3.39 -8.89
N SER A 9 5.32 -3.25 -7.67
CA SER A 9 4.96 -4.08 -6.52
C SER A 9 3.71 -3.60 -5.78
N CYS A 10 2.89 -2.71 -6.35
CA CYS A 10 1.75 -2.13 -5.67
C CYS A 10 0.45 -2.92 -5.86
N PHE A 11 -0.06 -3.43 -4.75
CA PHE A 11 -1.30 -4.20 -4.69
C PHE A 11 -2.23 -3.65 -3.61
N LEU A 12 -3.53 -3.64 -3.91
CA LEU A 12 -4.58 -3.43 -2.92
C LEU A 12 -5.28 -4.75 -2.65
N LEU A 13 -5.30 -5.17 -1.39
CA LEU A 13 -6.07 -6.31 -0.92
C LEU A 13 -7.31 -5.76 -0.21
N GLU A 14 -8.48 -6.23 -0.60
CA GLU A 14 -9.76 -5.88 0.02
C GLU A 14 -10.50 -7.14 0.46
N ASN A 15 -10.87 -7.20 1.75
CA ASN A 15 -11.65 -8.32 2.28
C ASN A 15 -13.17 -8.08 2.16
N SER A 16 -13.98 -9.06 2.58
CA SER A 16 -15.44 -8.95 2.49
C SER A 16 -16.05 -7.91 3.44
N HIS A 17 -15.31 -7.44 4.43
CA HIS A 17 -15.73 -6.39 5.36
C HIS A 17 -15.34 -4.99 4.90
N GLY A 18 -14.64 -4.87 3.76
CA GLY A 18 -14.19 -3.61 3.20
C GLY A 18 -12.84 -3.11 3.75
N GLU A 19 -12.15 -3.91 4.56
CA GLU A 19 -10.81 -3.59 5.07
C GLU A 19 -9.79 -3.67 3.93
N LYS A 20 -8.89 -2.69 3.88
CA LYS A 20 -7.96 -2.44 2.77
C LYS A 20 -6.51 -2.40 3.22
N ILE A 21 -5.70 -3.24 2.59
CA ILE A 21 -4.25 -3.26 2.74
C ILE A 21 -3.62 -2.84 1.41
N LEU A 22 -2.82 -1.78 1.43
CA LEU A 22 -2.03 -1.32 0.29
C LEU A 22 -0.56 -1.71 0.48
N MET A 23 0.00 -2.42 -0.49
CA MET A 23 1.37 -2.89 -0.44
C MET A 23 2.25 -2.06 -1.37
N ASP A 24 3.46 -1.70 -0.95
CA ASP A 24 4.50 -1.00 -1.72
C ASP A 24 3.99 0.14 -2.61
N PRO A 25 3.37 1.19 -2.04
CA PRO A 25 2.86 2.31 -2.82
C PRO A 25 4.00 3.04 -3.54
N TYR A 26 3.72 3.46 -4.77
CA TYR A 26 4.68 4.15 -5.63
C TYR A 26 4.13 5.49 -6.11
N ASN A 27 5.02 6.39 -6.55
CA ASN A 27 4.62 7.70 -7.08
C ASN A 27 4.45 7.69 -8.61
N LYS A 28 3.76 8.70 -9.14
CA LYS A 28 3.50 8.83 -10.59
C LYS A 28 4.76 8.92 -11.47
N CYS A 29 5.94 9.18 -10.92
CA CYS A 29 7.18 9.33 -11.71
C CYS A 29 7.62 8.00 -12.34
N LEU A 30 7.15 6.86 -11.83
CA LEU A 30 7.38 5.54 -12.42
C LEU A 30 6.43 5.20 -13.58
N GLY A 31 5.52 6.11 -13.93
CA GLY A 31 4.41 5.83 -14.83
C GLY A 31 3.25 5.11 -14.14
N GLY A 32 2.18 4.82 -14.88
CA GLY A 32 0.97 4.21 -14.32
C GLY A 32 0.08 5.19 -13.53
N THR A 33 -0.96 4.65 -12.89
CA THR A 33 -1.87 5.41 -12.03
C THR A 33 -1.69 4.91 -10.59
N PRO A 34 -0.99 5.66 -9.73
CA PRO A 34 -0.87 5.32 -8.32
C PRO A 34 -2.25 5.17 -7.67
N TYR A 35 -2.31 4.33 -6.65
CA TYR A 35 -3.51 4.20 -5.84
C TYR A 35 -3.93 5.56 -5.26
N LYS A 36 -5.23 5.84 -5.33
CA LYS A 36 -5.87 7.00 -4.69
C LYS A 36 -7.11 6.51 -3.96
N GLY A 37 -7.14 6.64 -2.64
CA GLY A 37 -8.26 6.22 -1.82
C GLY A 37 -7.87 6.09 -0.34
N SER A 38 -8.84 5.68 0.47
CA SER A 38 -8.61 5.37 1.88
C SER A 38 -8.20 3.92 2.05
N VAL A 39 -7.18 3.70 2.87
CA VAL A 39 -6.64 2.39 3.27
C VAL A 39 -6.52 2.32 4.77
N ASP A 40 -6.61 1.10 5.31
CA ASP A 40 -6.49 0.85 6.74
C ASP A 40 -5.02 0.56 7.11
N ILE A 41 -4.33 -0.21 6.25
CA ILE A 41 -2.94 -0.62 6.45
C ILE A 41 -2.14 -0.37 5.17
N VAL A 42 -0.90 0.11 5.34
CA VAL A 42 0.11 0.18 4.30
C VAL A 42 1.30 -0.67 4.69
N THR A 43 1.75 -1.57 3.82
CA THR A 43 3.00 -2.32 4.02
C THR A 43 4.08 -1.82 3.09
N ILE A 44 5.30 -1.66 3.60
CA ILE A 44 6.49 -1.29 2.82
C ILE A 44 7.51 -2.42 2.98
N SER A 45 7.83 -3.09 1.88
CA SER A 45 8.75 -4.22 1.86
C SER A 45 10.19 -3.82 2.21
N HIS A 46 10.64 -2.64 1.75
CA HIS A 46 11.94 -2.06 2.05
C HIS A 46 11.96 -0.56 1.70
N ASP A 47 12.93 0.18 2.27
CA ASP A 47 13.06 1.62 2.08
C ASP A 47 13.81 1.95 0.77
N HIS A 48 13.08 1.94 -0.33
CA HIS A 48 13.55 2.37 -1.65
C HIS A 48 12.46 3.21 -2.35
N PHE A 49 12.88 4.17 -3.18
CA PHE A 49 12.03 5.28 -3.64
C PHE A 49 10.79 4.86 -4.45
N ASP A 50 10.79 3.64 -5.00
CA ASP A 50 9.72 3.02 -5.77
C ASP A 50 8.82 2.07 -4.95
N HIS A 51 9.08 1.89 -3.65
CA HIS A 51 8.31 1.02 -2.76
C HIS A 51 7.71 1.75 -1.52
N ASN A 52 8.08 3.01 -1.28
CA ASN A 52 7.82 3.69 0.00
C ASN A 52 7.01 4.99 -0.11
N TYR A 53 6.24 5.20 -1.18
CA TYR A 53 5.58 6.49 -1.42
C TYR A 53 4.32 6.65 -0.57
N THR A 54 4.44 7.28 0.60
CA THR A 54 3.35 7.43 1.58
C THR A 54 2.66 8.80 1.59
N ASP A 55 3.10 9.75 0.78
CA ASP A 55 2.60 11.14 0.81
C ASP A 55 1.10 11.29 0.51
N LEU A 56 0.52 10.32 -0.20
CA LEU A 56 -0.90 10.32 -0.59
C LEU A 56 -1.77 9.42 0.30
N ILE A 57 -1.22 8.87 1.39
CA ILE A 57 -1.94 7.99 2.30
C ILE A 57 -2.82 8.82 3.23
N ASN A 58 -4.06 8.36 3.43
CA ASN A 58 -5.01 9.00 4.32
C ASN A 58 -4.50 9.02 5.77
N PRO A 59 -4.77 10.09 6.54
CA PRO A 59 -4.52 10.10 7.98
C PRO A 59 -5.18 8.90 8.67
N GLY A 60 -4.48 8.32 9.65
CA GLY A 60 -4.99 7.20 10.45
C GLY A 60 -4.68 5.80 9.89
N ALA A 61 -4.16 5.69 8.65
CA ALA A 61 -3.67 4.42 8.15
C ALA A 61 -2.44 3.94 8.96
N ILE A 62 -2.37 2.65 9.24
CA ILE A 62 -1.23 2.03 9.93
C ILE A 62 -0.15 1.71 8.91
N ILE A 63 1.06 2.21 9.11
CA ILE A 63 2.22 1.91 8.25
C ILE A 63 3.08 0.84 8.92
N ILE A 64 3.26 -0.29 8.22
CA ILE A 64 4.14 -1.39 8.61
C ILE A 64 5.33 -1.42 7.65
N ASN A 65 6.47 -0.94 8.13
CA ASN A 65 7.72 -0.81 7.36
C ASN A 65 8.93 -1.44 8.07
N THR A 66 8.68 -2.24 9.09
CA THR A 66 9.69 -2.98 9.85
C THR A 66 9.23 -4.43 10.03
N PRO A 67 10.17 -5.38 10.20
CA PRO A 67 9.81 -6.76 10.51
C PRO A 67 8.98 -6.83 11.79
N CYS A 68 7.89 -7.61 11.74
CA CYS A 68 7.08 -7.91 12.90
C CYS A 68 6.61 -9.37 12.84
N SER A 69 6.25 -9.91 13.99
CA SER A 69 5.64 -11.23 14.14
C SER A 69 4.22 -11.05 14.65
N TYR A 70 3.30 -11.84 14.10
CA TYR A 70 1.96 -12.05 14.65
C TYR A 70 1.86 -13.51 15.07
N GLU A 71 1.37 -13.75 16.29
CA GLU A 71 1.01 -15.09 16.78
C GLU A 71 -0.39 -15.49 16.33
#